data_AF-A0A846E0X1-F1
#
_entry.id   AF-A0A846E0X1-F1
#
_cell.length_a   1.000
_cell.length_b   1.000
_cell.length_c   1.000
_cell.angle_alpha   90.00
_cell.angle_beta   90.00
_cell.angle_gamma   90.00
#
_symmetry.space_group_name_H-M   'P 1'
#
loop_
_entity.id
_entity.type
_entity.pdbx_description
1 polymer ?
#
loop_
_entity_poly.entity_id
_entity_poly.type
_entity_poly.pdbx_seq_one_letter_code
_entity_poly.pdbx_strand_id
1 'polypeptide(L)' 'MGHRPIDASNLPVLETMSVMGERPITSSNIEVLGIMKVSGERPIAASSLHLDEIEYIMGKRPIAPNDIDADPQLMGYLD' A
#
# COMPACT_ATOMS: atom_id res chain seq x y z
N MET A 1 -5.86 -19.93 -30.58
CA MET A 1 -4.55 -19.60 -29.95
C MET A 1 -4.50 -18.10 -29.78
N GLY A 2 -4.57 -17.58 -28.55
CA GLY A 2 -4.54 -16.14 -28.30
C GLY A 2 -3.10 -15.65 -28.24
N HIS A 3 -2.67 -14.85 -29.22
CA HIS A 3 -1.42 -14.12 -29.13
C HIS A 3 -1.61 -12.97 -28.14
N ARG A 4 -1.14 -13.17 -26.90
CA ARG A 4 -0.95 -12.05 -25.97
C ARG A 4 0.25 -11.26 -26.48
N PRO A 5 0.12 -9.97 -26.82
CA PRO A 5 1.27 -9.14 -27.15
C PRO A 5 2.24 -9.16 -25.97
N ILE A 6 3.53 -9.35 -26.26
CA ILE A 6 4.62 -9.29 -25.29
C ILE A 6 5.66 -8.32 -25.82
N ASP A 7 5.83 -7.19 -25.14
CA ASP A 7 6.92 -6.26 -25.41
C ASP A 7 8.12 -6.58 -24.49
N ALA A 8 9.32 -6.39 -25.00
CA ALA A 8 10.54 -6.56 -24.21
C ALA A 8 10.69 -5.42 -23.18
N SER A 9 11.06 -5.76 -21.95
CA SER A 9 11.40 -4.75 -20.93
C SER A 9 12.79 -4.17 -21.15
N ASN A 10 12.99 -2.89 -20.88
CA ASN A 10 14.32 -2.24 -20.90
C ASN A 10 15.13 -2.43 -19.59
N LEU A 11 14.83 -3.46 -18.79
CA LEU A 11 15.52 -3.72 -17.53
C LEU A 11 16.93 -4.28 -17.80
N PRO A 12 18.00 -3.67 -17.26
CA PRO A 12 19.34 -4.22 -17.38
C PRO A 12 19.47 -5.50 -16.56
N VAL A 13 19.98 -6.56 -17.18
CA VAL A 13 20.32 -7.82 -16.51
C VAL A 13 21.75 -7.71 -15.99
N LEU A 14 21.94 -7.84 -14.68
CA LEU A 14 23.25 -7.75 -14.03
C LEU A 14 23.92 -9.12 -13.95
N GLU A 15 23.12 -10.15 -13.64
CA GLU A 15 23.58 -11.52 -13.52
C GLU A 15 22.46 -12.46 -13.97
N THR A 16 22.79 -13.71 -14.28
CA THR A 16 21.80 -14.76 -14.54
C THR A 16 22.10 -15.96 -13.65
N MET A 17 21.08 -16.45 -12.96
CA MET A 17 21.17 -17.61 -12.08
C MET A 17 20.56 -18.84 -12.74
N SER A 18 21.33 -19.93 -12.82
CA SER A 18 20.84 -21.23 -13.32
C SER A 18 20.24 -22.06 -12.18
N VAL A 19 19.00 -21.73 -11.80
CA VAL A 19 18.21 -22.51 -10.82
C VAL A 19 16.85 -22.84 -11.42
N MET A 20 16.68 -24.12 -11.77
CA MET A 20 15.49 -24.63 -12.47
C MET A 20 15.21 -23.84 -13.77
N GLY A 21 16.27 -23.60 -14.54
CA GLY A 21 16.29 -22.73 -15.73
C GLY A 21 17.10 -21.45 -15.51
N GLU A 22 17.27 -20.67 -16.58
CA GLU A 22 17.94 -19.37 -16.55
C GLU A 22 17.01 -18.28 -16.00
N ARG A 23 17.37 -17.68 -14.88
CA ARG A 23 16.61 -16.62 -14.22
C ARG A 23 17.44 -15.34 -14.16
N PRO A 24 17.05 -14.26 -14.87
CA PRO A 24 17.80 -13.02 -14.84
C PRO A 24 17.66 -12.33 -13.48
N ILE A 25 18.75 -11.72 -13.03
CA ILE A 25 18.83 -10.87 -11.85
C ILE A 25 19.02 -9.43 -12.33
N THR A 26 18.09 -8.54 -11.95
CA THR A 26 18.12 -7.12 -12.28
C THR A 26 18.42 -6.29 -11.04
N SER A 27 18.92 -5.08 -11.21
CA SER A 27 19.09 -4.14 -10.10
C SER A 27 17.74 -3.61 -9.63
N SER A 28 17.62 -3.37 -8.33
CA SER A 28 16.47 -2.70 -7.72
C SER A 28 16.95 -1.43 -7.01
N ASN A 29 16.11 -0.39 -6.99
CA ASN A 29 16.34 0.84 -6.22
C ASN A 29 15.79 0.73 -4.78
N ILE A 30 15.40 -0.46 -4.33
CA ILE A 30 14.92 -0.68 -2.96
C ILE A 30 16.08 -0.53 -1.97
N GLU A 31 15.96 0.41 -1.04
CA GLU A 31 16.84 0.52 0.11
C GLU A 31 16.35 -0.41 1.24
N VAL A 32 17.21 -1.30 1.71
CA VAL A 32 16.90 -2.26 2.79
C VAL A 32 17.50 -1.76 4.09
N LEU A 33 16.65 -1.44 5.07
CA LEU A 33 17.05 -0.91 6.38
C LEU A 33 17.37 -2.01 7.40
N GLY A 34 16.87 -3.22 7.18
CA GLY A 34 17.11 -4.36 8.05
C GLY A 34 16.44 -5.63 7.58
N ILE A 35 16.71 -6.74 8.28
CA ILE A 35 16.14 -8.06 8.01
C ILE A 35 15.45 -8.59 9.26
N MET A 36 14.19 -8.97 9.14
CA MET A 36 13.43 -9.68 10.17
C MET A 36 13.58 -11.20 9.98
N LYS A 37 13.95 -11.92 11.04
CA LYS A 37 14.12 -13.39 11.04
C LYS A 37 12.86 -14.11 11.54
N VAL A 38 11.76 -14.00 10.79
CA VAL A 38 10.49 -14.70 11.11
C VAL A 38 10.05 -15.50 9.88
N SER A 39 10.12 -16.83 10.00
CA SER A 39 9.84 -17.77 8.90
C SER A 39 10.69 -17.48 7.66
N GLY A 40 12.01 -17.37 7.85
CA GLY A 40 12.98 -16.97 6.83
C GLY A 40 13.50 -15.55 7.03
N GLU A 41 14.26 -15.06 6.05
CA GLU A 41 14.77 -13.69 6.01
C GLU A 41 13.77 -12.78 5.28
N ARG A 42 13.18 -11.82 6.00
CA ARG A 42 12.22 -10.86 5.44
C ARG A 42 12.81 -9.45 5.46
N PRO A 43 13.11 -8.83 4.31
CA PRO A 43 13.68 -7.49 4.28
C PRO A 43 12.67 -6.43 4.70
N ILE A 44 13.15 -5.43 5.44
CA ILE A 44 12.44 -4.21 5.82
C ILE A 44 12.92 -3.11 4.87
N ALA A 45 12.09 -2.72 3.92
CA ALA A 45 12.41 -1.69 2.95
C ALA A 45 12.13 -0.28 3.50
N ALA A 46 12.96 0.70 3.11
CA ALA A 46 12.66 2.10 3.34
C ALA A 46 11.44 2.52 2.53
N SER A 47 10.56 3.33 3.14
CA SER A 47 9.48 3.98 2.41
C SER A 47 9.97 5.29 1.81
N SER A 48 9.74 5.50 0.52
CA SER A 48 9.96 6.80 -0.13
C SER A 48 8.77 7.76 0.00
N LEU A 49 7.72 7.35 0.73
CA LEU A 49 6.53 8.16 0.92
C LEU A 49 6.85 9.37 1.81
N HIS A 50 6.69 10.57 1.27
CA HIS A 50 6.70 11.80 2.05
C HIS A 50 5.34 11.98 2.73
N LEU A 51 5.35 12.13 4.05
CA LEU A 51 4.16 12.40 4.85
C LEU A 51 4.25 13.84 5.35
N ASP A 52 3.41 14.72 4.83
CA ASP A 52 3.35 16.13 5.26
C ASP A 52 2.82 16.24 6.70
N GLU A 53 1.88 15.36 7.06
CA GLU A 53 1.29 15.29 8.39
C GLU A 53 0.92 13.83 8.71
N ILE A 54 1.30 13.35 9.89
CA ILE A 54 0.90 12.04 10.42
C ILE A 54 -0.25 12.30 11.39
N GLU A 55 -1.49 12.32 10.89
CA GLU A 55 -2.66 12.36 11.77
C GLU A 55 -2.82 11.01 12.48
N TYR A 56 -2.37 10.94 13.73
CA TYR A 56 -2.78 9.88 14.64
C TYR A 56 -4.24 10.12 15.05
N ILE A 57 -5.19 9.49 14.36
CA ILE A 57 -6.57 9.38 14.86
C ILE A 57 -6.58 8.38 16.02
N MET A 58 -6.03 8.77 17.18
CA MET A 58 -6.21 8.03 18.44
C MET A 58 -6.37 9.02 19.59
N GLY A 59 -7.62 9.24 20.01
CA GLY A 59 -7.89 10.13 21.13
C GLY A 59 -9.35 10.43 21.49
N LYS A 60 -10.34 9.58 21.12
CA LYS A 60 -11.76 9.79 21.47
C LYS A 60 -12.21 11.25 21.28
N ARG A 61 -12.08 11.80 20.07
CA ARG A 61 -12.70 13.11 19.79
C ARG A 61 -14.21 12.95 19.92
N PRO A 62 -14.88 13.68 20.84
CA PRO A 62 -16.33 13.59 20.98
C PRO A 62 -17.00 14.00 19.67
N ILE A 63 -17.93 13.16 19.21
CA ILE A 63 -18.88 13.51 18.16
C ILE A 63 -19.99 14.32 18.83
N ALA A 64 -20.43 15.41 18.20
CA ALA A 64 -21.51 16.25 18.71
C ALA A 64 -22.77 15.41 19.03
N PRO A 65 -23.57 15.78 20.03
CA PRO A 65 -24.79 15.07 20.36
C PRO A 65 -25.70 15.01 19.14
N ASN A 66 -26.46 13.92 19.02
CA ASN A 66 -27.46 13.73 17.97
C ASN A 66 -28.71 14.61 18.21
N ASP A 67 -28.55 15.72 18.94
CA ASP A 67 -29.56 16.76 19.06
C ASP A 67 -29.67 17.42 17.70
N ILE A 68 -30.50 16.78 16.88
CA ILE A 68 -31.17 17.47 15.80
C ILE A 68 -32.01 18.51 16.53
N ASP A 69 -31.85 19.79 16.19
CA ASP A 69 -32.95 20.74 16.31
C ASP A 69 -34.07 20.15 15.44
N ALA A 70 -34.79 19.19 16.00
CA ALA A 70 -35.97 18.63 15.40
C ALA A 70 -36.97 19.76 15.52
N ASP A 71 -36.95 20.67 14.54
CA ASP A 71 -38.07 21.55 14.31
C ASP A 71 -39.30 20.63 14.21
N PRO A 72 -40.19 20.62 15.22
CA PRO A 72 -41.30 19.69 15.24
C PRO A 72 -42.25 19.91 14.05
N GLN A 73 -42.10 21.03 13.33
CA GLN A 73 -42.79 21.29 12.06
C GLN A 73 -42.40 20.31 10.95
N LEU A 74 -41.20 19.72 10.97
CA LEU A 74 -40.72 18.86 9.88
C LEU A 74 -41.11 17.37 10.03
N MET A 75 -41.61 16.96 11.21
CA MET A 75 -42.03 15.57 11.47
C MET A 75 -43.48 15.25 10.99
N GLY A 76 -44.24 16.25 10.56
CA GLY A 76 -45.64 16.10 10.09
C GLY A 76 -45.81 15.88 8.59
N TYR A 77 -44.72 15.82 7.82
CA TYR A 77 -44.72 15.64 6.37
C TYR A 77 -44.22 14.26 5.91
N LEU A 78 -44.04 13.34 6.87
CA LEU A 78 -43.69 11.94 6.61
C LEU A 78 -44.91 11.06 6.85
N ASP A 79 -45.86 11.12 5.92
CA ASP A 79 -46.81 10.03 5.63
C ASP A 79 -46.47 9.50 4.22
#